data_AF-W2IT15-F1
#
_entry.id   AF-W2IT15-F1
#
_cell.length_a   1.000
_cell.length_b   1.000
_cell.length_c   1.000
_cell.angle_alpha   90.00
_cell.angle_beta   90.00
_cell.angle_gamma   90.00
#
_symmetry.space_group_name_H-M   'P 1'
#
loop_
_entity.id
_entity.type
_entity.pdbx_description
1 polymer ?
#
loop_
_entity_poly.entity_id
_entity_poly.type
_entity_poly.pdbx_seq_one_letter_code
_entity_poly.pdbx_strand_id
1 'polypeptide(L)'
;MYFADLNQKDWYEYAERLTFALNTAYDGIRGKTTFYLVHGWDARSTLEATLPLGSTRRRDMEPRRWRFSVQRQYQQAHKLVNEALRDAIEGRAE
;
A
#
# COMPACT_ATOMS: atom_id res chain seq x y z
N MET A 1 -7.99 -31.99 -10.13
CA MET A 1 -9.11 -31.20 -9.59
C MET A 1 -8.56 -30.42 -8.40
N TYR A 2 -8.04 -29.23 -8.62
CA TYR A 2 -7.53 -28.38 -7.54
C TYR A 2 -8.73 -27.82 -6.80
N PHE A 3 -8.94 -28.28 -5.56
CA PHE A 3 -9.84 -27.64 -4.62
C PHE A 3 -9.35 -26.20 -4.45
N ALA A 4 -10.11 -25.24 -4.99
CA ALA A 4 -9.97 -23.85 -4.58
C ALA A 4 -10.35 -23.83 -3.09
N ASP A 5 -9.33 -23.81 -2.24
CA ASP A 5 -9.49 -23.70 -0.81
C ASP A 5 -10.17 -22.36 -0.53
N LEU A 6 -11.46 -22.41 -0.22
CA LEU A 6 -12.29 -21.26 0.14
C LEU A 6 -11.73 -20.49 1.36
N ASN A 7 -10.72 -21.04 2.04
CA ASN A 7 -10.01 -20.43 3.15
C ASN A 7 -8.66 -19.79 2.77
N GLN A 8 -8.27 -19.78 1.48
CA GLN A 8 -7.21 -18.91 0.96
C GLN A 8 -7.70 -17.47 0.92
N LYS A 9 -7.98 -16.91 2.09
CA LYS A 9 -7.87 -15.47 2.28
C LYS A 9 -6.44 -15.12 1.88
N ASP A 10 -6.27 -14.19 0.96
CA ASP A 10 -4.99 -13.92 0.31
C ASP A 10 -3.95 -13.49 1.37
N TRP A 11 -3.20 -14.46 1.90
CA TRP A 11 -2.28 -14.26 3.02
C TRP A 11 -1.16 -13.32 2.60
N TYR A 12 -0.81 -13.28 1.31
CA TYR A 12 0.10 -12.31 0.74
C TYR A 12 -0.46 -10.90 0.85
N GLU A 13 -1.74 -10.69 0.50
CA GLU A 13 -2.41 -9.39 0.67
C GLU A 13 -2.39 -8.94 2.14
N TYR A 14 -2.64 -9.86 3.08
CA TYR A 14 -2.60 -9.53 4.51
C TYR A 14 -1.19 -9.18 4.98
N ALA A 15 -0.18 -9.93 4.52
CA ALA A 15 1.22 -9.68 4.85
C ALA A 15 1.71 -8.33 4.32
N GLU A 16 1.32 -7.95 3.10
CA GLU A 16 1.64 -6.64 2.51
C GLU A 16 1.01 -5.50 3.31
N ARG A 17 -0.29 -5.61 3.63
CA ARG A 17 -1.01 -4.61 4.44
C ARG A 17 -0.42 -4.48 5.84
N LEU A 18 -0.04 -5.59 6.46
CA LEU A 18 0.59 -5.60 7.79
C LEU A 18 1.96 -4.93 7.75
N THR A 19 2.78 -5.25 6.74
CA THR A 19 4.10 -4.65 6.54
C THR A 19 3.99 -3.15 6.33
N PHE A 20 3.04 -2.70 5.50
CA PHE A 20 2.76 -1.28 5.30
C PHE A 20 2.36 -0.57 6.60
N ALA A 21 1.46 -1.17 7.38
CA ALA A 21 1.00 -0.62 8.66
C ALA A 21 2.15 -0.49 9.67
N LEU A 22 2.99 -1.51 9.81
CA LEU A 22 4.14 -1.51 10.72
C LEU A 22 5.21 -0.50 10.30
N ASN A 23 5.48 -0.38 8.99
CA ASN A 23 6.49 0.55 8.48
C ASN A 23 6.08 2.03 8.62
N THR A 24 4.79 2.32 8.52
CA THR A 24 4.23 3.68 8.61
C THR A 24 3.68 4.05 9.99
N ALA A 25 3.64 3.09 10.93
CA ALA A 25 3.26 3.35 12.31
C ALA A 25 4.26 4.31 12.97
N TYR A 26 3.73 5.23 13.78
CA TYR A 26 4.53 6.18 14.54
C TYR A 26 5.01 5.51 15.83
N ASP A 27 6.32 5.43 16.01
CA ASP A 27 6.94 4.99 17.25
C ASP A 27 6.95 6.17 18.24
N GLY A 28 6.17 6.04 19.31
CA GLY A 28 6.07 7.07 20.35
C GLY A 28 7.34 7.27 21.18
N ILE A 29 8.21 6.25 21.28
CA ILE A 29 9.46 6.32 22.04
C ILE A 29 10.53 7.04 21.20
N ARG A 30 10.62 6.69 19.91
CA ARG A 30 11.62 7.26 18.99
C ARG A 30 11.15 8.51 18.26
N GLY A 31 9.86 8.84 18.36
CA GLY A 31 9.25 10.03 17.76
C GLY A 31 9.22 10.03 16.22
N LYS A 32 9.37 8.87 15.59
CA LYS A 32 9.50 8.70 14.13
C LYS A 32 8.81 7.42 13.67
N THR A 33 8.57 7.27 12.37
CA THR A 33 8.09 6.01 11.80
C THR A 33 9.23 5.03 11.63
N THR A 34 8.94 3.72 11.68
CA THR A 34 9.94 2.67 11.44
C THR A 34 10.64 2.87 10.10
N PHE A 35 9.90 3.22 9.05
CA PHE A 35 10.46 3.54 7.73
C PHE A 35 11.46 4.70 7.77
N TYR A 36 11.12 5.78 8.48
CA TYR A 36 12.01 6.94 8.62
C TYR A 36 13.31 6.57 9.33
N LEU A 37 13.24 5.72 10.36
CA LEU A 37 14.43 5.28 11.10
C LEU A 37 15.37 4.44 10.25
N VAL A 38 14.84 3.64 9.32
CA VAL A 38 15.64 2.76 8.44
C VAL A 38 16.20 3.53 7.24
N HIS A 39 15.41 4.44 6.64
CA HIS A 39 15.75 5.07 5.38
C HIS A 39 16.20 6.53 5.50
N GLY A 40 15.93 7.21 6.61
CA GLY A 40 16.33 8.62 6.82
C GLY A 40 15.41 9.65 6.14
N TRP A 41 14.38 9.22 5.42
CA TRP A 41 13.33 10.07 4.85
C TRP A 41 11.94 9.50 5.14
N ASP A 42 10.90 10.33 5.03
CA ASP A 42 9.54 9.91 5.38
C ASP A 42 8.90 9.07 4.27
N ALA A 43 8.18 8.00 4.64
CA ALA A 43 7.47 7.14 3.68
C ALA A 43 6.50 7.94 2.81
N ARG A 44 5.92 9.00 3.39
CA ARG A 44 5.09 9.98 2.67
C ARG A 44 5.83 10.68 1.55
N SER A 45 7.06 11.11 1.77
CA SER A 45 7.86 11.81 0.75
C SER A 45 8.18 10.88 -0.42
N THR A 46 8.43 9.60 -0.17
CA THR A 46 8.60 8.58 -1.21
C THR A 46 7.31 8.41 -2.01
N LEU A 47 6.17 8.24 -1.34
CA LEU A 47 4.89 8.08 -2.02
C LEU A 47 4.48 9.32 -2.82
N GLU A 48 4.73 10.53 -2.31
CA GLU A 48 4.47 11.78 -3.04
C GLU A 48 5.37 11.96 -4.28
N ALA A 49 6.58 11.41 -4.26
CA ALA A 49 7.49 11.45 -5.41
C ALA A 49 7.12 10.40 -6.47
N THR A 50 6.65 9.22 -6.05
CA THR A 50 6.36 8.09 -6.94
C THR A 50 4.93 8.13 -7.48
N LEU A 51 3.96 8.66 -6.72
CA LEU A 51 2.56 8.73 -7.11
C LEU A 51 2.16 10.16 -7.50
N PRO A 52 1.26 10.34 -8.49
CA PRO A 52 0.72 11.65 -8.87
C PRO A 52 -0.32 12.16 -7.85
N LEU A 53 -0.03 12.02 -6.55
CA LEU A 53 -0.89 12.46 -5.44
C LEU A 53 -0.91 13.99 -5.28
N GLY A 54 0.01 14.70 -5.93
CA GLY A 54 0.32 16.10 -5.63
C GLY A 54 0.93 16.24 -4.22
N SER A 55 1.57 17.36 -3.93
CA SER A 55 2.12 17.57 -2.58
C SER A 55 0.99 17.55 -1.54
N THR A 56 0.94 16.52 -0.70
CA THR A 56 -0.05 16.45 0.38
C THR A 56 0.42 17.25 1.60
N ARG A 57 1.68 17.71 1.61
CA ARG A 57 2.33 18.52 2.66
C ARG A 57 1.51 19.72 3.13
N ARG A 58 0.66 20.31 2.28
CA ARG A 58 -0.25 21.43 2.65
C ARG A 58 -1.72 21.04 2.77
N ARG A 59 -2.13 19.88 2.27
CA ARG A 59 -3.55 19.48 2.15
C ARG A 59 -4.02 18.56 3.28
N ASP A 60 -3.10 17.82 3.91
CA ASP A 60 -3.43 16.96 5.04
C ASP A 60 -2.66 17.41 6.30
N MET A 61 -3.22 18.41 6.99
CA MET A 61 -2.88 18.70 8.40
C MET A 61 -3.38 17.61 9.35
N GLU A 62 -4.26 16.71 8.87
CA GLU A 62 -4.73 15.55 9.61
C GLU A 62 -4.09 14.25 9.10
N PRO A 63 -3.26 13.58 9.92
CA PRO A 63 -2.65 12.28 9.58
C PRO A 63 -3.66 11.20 9.16
N ARG A 64 -4.90 11.27 9.66
CA ARG A 64 -5.98 10.36 9.29
C ARG A 64 -6.40 10.51 7.83
N ARG A 65 -6.61 11.73 7.35
CA ARG A 65 -7.02 12.00 5.96
C ARG A 65 -5.95 11.56 4.96
N TRP A 66 -4.69 11.81 5.30
CA TRP A 66 -3.55 11.32 4.51
C TRP A 66 -3.51 9.80 4.43
N ARG A 67 -3.71 9.08 5.55
CA ARG A 67 -3.77 7.61 5.53
C ARG A 67 -4.89 7.10 4.63
N PHE A 68 -6.08 7.70 4.71
CA PHE A 68 -7.19 7.33 3.84
C PHE A 68 -6.90 7.58 2.35
N SER A 69 -6.24 8.70 2.01
CA SER A 69 -5.93 9.03 0.61
C SER A 69 -4.88 8.07 0.03
N VAL A 70 -3.84 7.75 0.79
CA VAL A 70 -2.82 6.75 0.40
C VAL A 70 -3.45 5.37 0.25
N GLN A 71 -4.27 4.95 1.21
CA GLN A 71 -4.93 3.65 1.17
C GLN A 71 -5.87 3.54 -0.04
N ARG A 72 -6.58 4.61 -0.40
CA ARG A 72 -7.42 4.65 -1.61
C ARG A 72 -6.60 4.46 -2.89
N GLN A 73 -5.45 5.13 -3.01
CA GLN A 73 -4.56 4.97 -4.17
C GLN A 73 -3.97 3.56 -4.25
N TYR A 74 -3.54 2.99 -3.12
CA TYR A 74 -3.08 1.60 -3.06
C TYR A 74 -4.15 0.64 -3.60
N GLN A 75 -5.41 0.79 -3.16
CA GLN A 75 -6.51 -0.05 -3.64
C GLN A 75 -6.76 0.12 -5.14
N GLN A 76 -6.63 1.34 -5.67
CA GLN A 76 -6.77 1.60 -7.11
C GLN A 76 -5.65 0.96 -7.92
N ALA A 77 -4.39 1.18 -7.54
CA ALA A 77 -3.24 0.57 -8.22
C ALA A 77 -3.30 -0.96 -8.15
N HIS A 78 -3.65 -1.52 -6.99
CA HIS A 78 -3.80 -2.95 -6.80
C HIS A 78 -4.93 -3.53 -7.66
N LYS A 79 -6.06 -2.82 -7.82
CA LYS A 79 -7.15 -3.24 -8.71
C LYS A 79 -6.67 -3.29 -10.17
N LEU A 80 -5.98 -2.26 -10.63
CA LEU A 80 -5.45 -2.20 -12.01
C LEU A 80 -4.45 -3.33 -12.29
N VAL A 81 -3.55 -3.62 -11.36
CA VAL A 81 -2.59 -4.73 -11.50
C VAL A 81 -3.31 -6.07 -11.55
N ASN A 82 -4.32 -6.28 -10.69
CA ASN A 82 -5.10 -7.52 -10.69
C ASN A 82 -5.95 -7.69 -11.95
N GLU A 83 -6.50 -6.61 -12.50
CA GLU A 83 -7.21 -6.62 -13.79
C GLU A 83 -6.23 -7.01 -14.91
N ALA A 84 -5.08 -6.33 -15.01
CA ALA A 84 -4.06 -6.67 -16.00
C ALA A 84 -3.54 -8.12 -15.87
N LEU A 85 -3.40 -8.62 -14.64
CA LEU A 85 -2.98 -10.00 -14.38
C LEU A 85 -4.05 -11.01 -14.85
N ARG A 86 -5.33 -10.72 -14.61
CA ARG A 86 -6.44 -11.56 -15.07
C ARG A 86 -6.48 -11.61 -16.59
N ASP A 87 -6.42 -10.45 -17.24
CA ASP A 87 -6.43 -10.34 -18.71
C ASP A 87 -5.25 -11.12 -19.32
N ALA A 88 -4.05 -11.03 -18.71
CA ALA A 88 -2.87 -11.77 -19.17
C ALA A 88 -2.97 -13.29 -18.98
N ILE A 89 -3.69 -13.75 -17.95
CA ILE A 89 -3.95 -15.18 -17.74
C ILE A 89 -4.98 -15.70 -18.75
N GLU A 90 -6.04 -14.94 -18.99
CA GLU A 90 -7.11 -15.30 -19.94
C GLU A 90 -6.58 -15.32 -21.38
N GLY A 91 -5.82 -14.31 -21.80
CA GLY A 91 -5.18 -14.28 -23.13
C GLY A 91 -4.06 -15.32 -23.33
N ARG A 92 -3.63 -16.04 -22.29
CA ARG A 92 -2.68 -17.16 -22.39
C ARG A 92 -3.40 -18.52 -22.48
N ALA A 93 -4.70 -18.54 -22.21
CA ALA A 93 -5.54 -19.74 -22.28
C ALA A 93 -6.21 -19.95 -23.65
N GLU A 94 -6.12 -18.95 -24.55
CA GLU A 94 -6.40 -19.04 -26.00
C GLU A 94 -5.16 -19.49 -26.78
#